data_AF-A0A3D8Y6W1-F1
#
_entry.id   AF-A0A3D8Y6W1-F1
#
_cell.length_a   1.000
_cell.length_b   1.000
_cell.length_c   1.000
_cell.angle_alpha   90.00
_cell.angle_beta   90.00
_cell.angle_gamma   90.00
#
_symmetry.space_group_name_H-M   'P 1'
#
loop_
_entity.id
_entity.type
_entity.pdbx_description
1 polymer ?
#
loop_
_entity_poly.entity_id
_entity_poly.type
_entity_poly.pdbx_seq_one_letter_code
_entity_poly.pdbx_strand_id
1 'polypeptide(L)'
;MKISKVIAFVASVALLTSCEYQKYNHIGQKDVNETSTYVYGVSRDSLPAQMKQQYTAKPELETRVNAIREKLYSGATSAVAKQ
;
A
#
# COMPACT_ATOMS: atom_id res chain seq x y z
N MET A 1 2.97 -23.88 -39.94
CA MET A 1 1.97 -23.23 -39.05
C MET A 1 1.22 -22.16 -39.83
N LYS A 2 -0.08 -21.97 -39.61
CA LYS A 2 -0.84 -20.87 -40.25
C LYS A 2 -0.23 -19.53 -39.83
N ILE A 3 -0.10 -18.59 -40.76
CA ILE A 3 0.54 -17.28 -40.53
C ILE A 3 -0.12 -16.54 -39.36
N SER A 4 -1.44 -16.66 -39.20
CA SER A 4 -2.18 -16.11 -38.07
C SER A 4 -1.71 -16.61 -36.70
N LYS A 5 -1.30 -17.88 -36.59
CA LYS A 5 -0.74 -18.43 -35.34
C LYS A 5 0.66 -17.89 -35.06
N VAL A 6 1.45 -17.65 -36.11
CA VAL A 6 2.78 -17.03 -35.98
C VAL A 6 2.63 -15.58 -35.52
N ILE A 7 1.72 -14.82 -36.12
CA ILE A 7 1.44 -13.44 -35.72
C ILE A 7 0.95 -13.36 -34.28
N ALA A 8 -0.01 -14.21 -33.89
CA ALA A 8 -0.54 -14.23 -32.53
C ALA A 8 0.55 -14.56 -31.50
N PHE A 9 1.43 -15.51 -31.80
CA PHE A 9 2.55 -15.87 -30.93
C PHE A 9 3.59 -14.75 -30.80
N VAL A 10 3.95 -14.09 -31.91
CA VAL A 10 4.87 -12.94 -31.88
C VAL A 10 4.29 -11.78 -31.09
N ALA A 11 3.00 -11.48 -31.26
CA ALA A 11 2.31 -10.44 -30.50
C ALA A 11 2.26 -10.73 -28.99
N SER A 12 2.01 -11.99 -28.59
CA SER A 12 1.97 -12.35 -27.17
C SER A 12 3.36 -12.29 -26.52
N VAL A 13 4.42 -12.69 -27.24
CA VAL A 13 5.80 -12.57 -26.74
C VAL A 13 6.21 -11.10 -26.58
N ALA A 14 5.84 -10.22 -27.52
CA ALA A 14 6.14 -8.80 -27.43
C ALA A 14 5.47 -8.11 -26.21
N LEU A 15 4.21 -8.44 -25.91
CA LEU A 15 3.49 -7.90 -24.75
C LEU A 15 4.06 -8.38 -23.40
N LEU A 16 4.67 -9.56 -23.34
CA LEU A 16 5.34 -10.03 -22.13
C LEU A 16 6.69 -9.33 -21.88
N THR A 17 7.33 -8.79 -22.92
CA THR A 17 8.60 -8.04 -22.78
C THR A 17 8.42 -6.61 -22.28
N SER A 18 7.19 -6.07 -22.23
CA SER A 18 6.93 -4.73 -21.68
C SER A 18 6.82 -4.68 -20.14
N CYS A 19 7.02 -5.81 -19.45
CA CYS A 19 7.03 -5.85 -17.98
C CYS A 19 8.27 -5.23 -17.34
N GLU A 20 9.33 -4.92 -18.09
CA GLU A 20 10.44 -4.12 -17.58
C GLU A 20 10.20 -2.63 -17.86
N TYR A 21 9.14 -2.09 -17.25
CA TYR A 21 8.99 -0.65 -17.08
C TYR A 21 10.23 -0.19 -16.31
N GLN A 22 11.13 0.52 -17.01
CA GLN A 22 12.47 0.97 -16.57
C GLN A 22 13.68 0.09 -16.89
N LYS A 23 13.63 -0.92 -17.79
CA LYS A 23 14.81 -1.76 -18.18
C LYS A 23 16.14 -0.99 -18.36
N TYR A 24 16.06 0.20 -18.97
CA TYR A 24 17.20 1.07 -19.24
C TYR A 24 17.24 2.34 -18.37
N ASN A 25 16.26 2.52 -17.48
CA ASN A 25 16.18 3.62 -16.51
C ASN A 25 16.14 3.08 -15.08
N HIS A 26 17.03 2.12 -14.81
CA HIS A 26 17.41 1.70 -13.47
C HIS A 26 18.70 2.40 -13.09
N ILE A 27 18.76 3.73 -13.18
CA ILE A 27 19.78 4.43 -12.41
C ILE A 27 19.28 4.41 -10.97
N GLY A 28 19.54 3.29 -10.29
CA GLY A 28 19.29 3.17 -8.87
C GLY A 28 20.05 4.31 -8.21
N GLN A 29 19.31 5.33 -7.76
CA GLN A 29 19.91 6.50 -7.17
C GLN A 29 20.63 5.98 -5.92
N LYS A 30 21.97 6.08 -5.88
CA LYS A 30 22.77 5.48 -4.81
C LYS A 30 22.32 6.09 -3.49
N ASP A 31 21.57 5.32 -2.73
CA ASP A 31 21.13 5.74 -1.41
C ASP A 31 22.29 5.55 -0.43
N VAL A 32 23.00 6.64 -0.18
CA VAL A 32 24.14 6.66 0.73
C VAL A 32 23.74 6.44 2.19
N ASN A 33 22.44 6.43 2.48
CA ASN A 33 21.89 6.35 3.83
C ASN A 33 20.97 5.13 4.05
N GLU A 34 20.91 4.18 3.10
CA GLU A 34 20.01 3.02 3.12
C GLU A 34 20.05 2.24 4.45
N THR A 35 21.23 2.13 5.06
CA THR A 35 21.44 1.39 6.32
C THR A 35 21.46 2.27 7.57
N SER A 36 21.17 3.57 7.43
CA SER A 36 21.25 4.51 8.54
C SER A 36 19.96 4.52 9.35
N THR A 37 20.00 3.90 10.53
CA THR A 37 18.92 3.94 11.54
C THR A 37 18.62 5.35 12.03
N TYR A 38 19.54 6.29 11.81
CA TYR A 38 19.35 7.71 12.03
C TYR A 38 18.49 8.37 10.94
N VAL A 39 18.67 7.97 9.67
CA VAL A 39 17.95 8.55 8.52
C VAL A 39 16.59 7.87 8.31
N TYR A 40 16.52 6.53 8.41
CA TYR A 40 15.29 5.75 8.19
C TYR A 40 14.63 5.22 9.48
N GLY A 41 15.26 5.35 10.65
CA GLY A 41 14.76 4.74 11.89
C GLY A 41 14.78 3.20 11.83
N VAL A 42 14.08 2.53 12.75
CA VAL A 42 13.58 1.15 12.54
C VAL A 42 12.36 1.18 11.60
N SER A 43 12.40 1.91 10.49
CA SER A 43 11.23 2.38 9.72
C SER A 43 10.18 3.15 10.56
N ARG A 44 9.79 4.33 10.09
CA ARG A 44 8.85 5.23 10.80
C ARG A 44 7.42 4.69 10.91
N ASP A 45 7.01 3.89 9.93
CA ASP A 45 5.73 3.19 9.93
C ASP A 45 5.79 1.86 10.70
N SER A 46 6.93 1.55 11.30
CA SER A 46 7.05 0.30 12.03
C SER A 46 6.11 0.32 13.23
N LEU A 47 5.31 -0.74 13.32
CA LEU A 47 4.45 -1.03 14.46
C LEU A 47 5.19 -0.80 15.81
N PRO A 48 6.45 -1.24 15.98
CA PRO A 48 7.20 -1.04 17.22
C PRO A 48 7.48 0.43 17.56
N ALA A 49 7.72 1.29 16.56
CA ALA A 49 7.91 2.73 16.80
C ALA A 49 6.59 3.41 17.18
N GLN A 50 5.48 2.97 16.58
CA GLN A 50 4.14 3.50 16.86
C GLN A 50 3.63 3.06 18.24
N MET A 51 3.81 1.79 18.60
CA MET A 51 3.33 1.23 19.88
C MET A 51 4.11 1.70 21.11
N LYS A 52 5.34 2.22 20.93
CA LYS A 52 6.09 2.87 22.01
C LYS A 52 5.50 4.23 22.41
N GLN A 53 4.70 4.85 21.54
CA GLN A 53 4.06 6.13 21.84
C GLN A 53 2.83 5.87 22.73
N GLN A 54 2.95 6.24 24.01
CA GLN A 54 1.82 6.25 24.93
C GLN A 54 1.17 7.63 24.92
N TYR A 55 -0.11 7.69 24.59
CA TYR A 55 -0.89 8.92 24.62
C TYR A 55 -1.65 9.01 25.94
N THR A 56 -1.67 10.20 26.54
CA THR A 56 -2.53 10.45 27.70
C THR A 56 -3.99 10.22 27.30
N ALA A 57 -4.71 9.43 28.10
CA ALA A 57 -6.12 9.16 27.87
C ALA A 57 -6.91 10.48 27.88
N LYS A 58 -7.70 10.70 26.81
CA LYS A 58 -8.55 11.87 26.62
C LYS A 58 -10.01 11.41 26.54
N PRO A 59 -10.73 11.31 27.67
CA PRO A 59 -12.08 10.75 27.71
C PRO A 59 -13.08 11.56 26.85
N GLU A 60 -12.80 12.83 26.56
CA GLU A 60 -13.59 13.66 25.64
C GLU A 60 -13.50 13.22 24.16
N LEU A 61 -12.50 12.41 23.78
CA LEU A 61 -12.39 11.86 22.44
C LEU A 61 -13.30 10.65 22.25
N GLU A 62 -13.53 9.85 23.30
CA GLU A 62 -14.42 8.69 23.26
C GLU A 62 -15.86 9.10 22.86
N THR A 63 -16.36 10.18 23.44
CA THR A 63 -17.70 10.70 23.11
C THR A 63 -17.79 11.18 21.66
N ARG A 64 -16.75 11.85 21.15
CA ARG A 64 -16.67 12.29 19.75
C ARG A 64 -16.54 11.11 18.78
N VAL A 65 -15.74 10.10 19.12
CA VAL A 65 -15.57 8.89 18.32
C VAL A 65 -16.88 8.13 18.22
N ASN A 66 -17.61 7.99 19.33
CA ASN A 66 -18.92 7.34 19.33
C ASN A 66 -19.94 8.12 18.48
N ALA A 67 -19.98 9.45 18.59
CA ALA A 67 -20.84 10.27 17.74
C ALA A 67 -20.48 10.18 16.24
N ILE A 68 -19.19 10.07 15.90
CA ILE A 68 -18.74 9.87 14.51
C ILE A 68 -19.12 8.46 14.03
N ARG A 69 -18.92 7.42 14.86
CA ARG A 69 -19.29 6.04 14.54
C ARG A 69 -20.79 5.93 14.28
N GLU A 70 -21.61 6.55 15.13
CA GLU A 70 -23.05 6.64 14.91
C GLU A 70 -23.36 7.37 13.61
N LYS A 71 -22.73 8.50 13.30
CA LYS A 71 -22.97 9.20 12.02
C LYS A 71 -22.57 8.39 10.78
N LEU A 72 -21.47 7.64 10.84
CA LEU A 72 -20.98 6.85 9.70
C LEU A 72 -21.76 5.54 9.53
N TYR A 73 -22.27 4.95 10.62
CA TYR A 73 -22.82 3.60 10.61
C TYR A 73 -24.28 3.49 11.07
N SER A 74 -24.95 4.59 11.45
CA SER A 74 -26.38 4.60 11.85
C SER A 74 -27.36 4.16 10.77
N GLY A 75 -26.91 4.04 9.51
CA GLY A 75 -27.66 3.41 8.41
C GLY A 75 -26.98 2.20 7.78
N ALA A 76 -25.81 1.78 8.28
CA ALA A 76 -24.99 0.72 7.69
C ALA A 76 -25.29 -0.68 8.21
N THR A 77 -26.35 -0.84 9.00
CA THR A 77 -26.92 -2.16 9.37
C THR A 77 -27.47 -2.93 8.16
N SER A 78 -27.50 -2.33 6.96
CA SER A 78 -28.02 -2.96 5.75
C SER A 78 -26.97 -3.60 4.83
N ALA A 79 -25.67 -3.33 5.01
CA ALA A 79 -24.64 -3.73 4.01
C ALA A 79 -23.49 -4.60 4.53
N VAL A 80 -23.32 -4.76 5.85
CA VAL A 80 -22.23 -5.57 6.45
C VAL A 80 -22.80 -6.66 7.35
N ALA A 81 -23.83 -7.37 6.89
CA ALA A 81 -24.37 -8.56 7.53
C ALA A 81 -24.73 -9.65 6.50
N LYS A 82 -23.91 -9.79 5.45
CA LYS A 82 -23.91 -10.98 4.59
C LYS A 82 -22.46 -11.40 4.32
N GLN A 83 -21.91 -12.18 5.24
CA GLN A 83 -21.05 -13.31 4.94
C GLN A 83 -21.44 -14.45 5.88
#